data_AF-A0AAU3NS54-F1
#
_entry.id   AF-A0AAU3NS54-F1
#
_cell.length_a   1.000
_cell.length_b   1.000
_cell.length_c   1.000
_cell.angle_alpha   90.00
_cell.angle_beta   90.00
_cell.angle_gamma   90.00
#
_symmetry.space_group_name_H-M   'P 1'
#
loop_
_entity.id
_entity.type
_entity.pdbx_description
1 polymer ?
#
loop_
_entity_poly.entity_id
_entity_poly.type
_entity_poly.pdbx_seq_one_letter_code
_entity_poly.pdbx_strand_id
1 'polypeptide(L)'
;MNDDEGELTMAREFEVRREQDLPATPEQVWHAVATGAGNLGWLYPMEVEPHVGGKVTRADGTVVAWEPPHHFAVRVALDDGFSNTLTYRIEPLDDGTSHLRMGIHWVHTGVVDDYWDTKADAAEKHVDFYQHGLAEYLRHFAGRPAVYVKAGRDERTDDPADFAALRRRLGLADDTAVGDRLSLDLPGTNGGSQEVVVDWLNPDFVGLRGRDALYRFFNGSSWNWPIWLGHHLFAEDVDEQQATKAWTAWLNGA
;
A
#
# COMPACT_ATOMS: atom_id res chain seq x y z
N MET A 1 45.77 27.21 -11.59
CA MET A 1 44.48 27.74 -12.08
C MET A 1 43.64 26.50 -12.29
N ASN A 2 42.63 26.33 -11.44
CA ASN A 2 41.83 25.12 -11.31
C ASN A 2 41.05 24.88 -12.59
N ASP A 3 41.27 23.73 -13.22
CA ASP A 3 40.27 23.13 -14.10
C ASP A 3 39.50 22.12 -13.23
N ASP A 4 38.37 22.61 -12.72
CA ASP A 4 37.33 21.87 -12.03
C ASP A 4 36.68 20.96 -13.10
N GLU A 5 37.16 19.73 -13.22
CA GLU A 5 36.44 18.69 -13.94
C GLU A 5 35.14 18.44 -13.17
N GLY A 6 34.06 19.03 -13.66
CA GLY A 6 32.72 18.75 -13.18
C GLY A 6 32.44 17.27 -13.34
N GLU A 7 32.58 16.51 -12.25
CA GLU A 7 31.92 15.23 -12.08
C GLU A 7 30.43 15.49 -12.31
N LEU A 8 29.96 15.12 -13.49
CA LEU A 8 28.55 14.89 -13.76
C LEU A 8 28.12 13.83 -12.75
N THR A 9 27.57 14.29 -11.62
CA THR A 9 26.98 13.42 -10.61
C THR A 9 25.79 12.73 -11.27
N MET A 10 26.05 11.52 -11.78
CA MET A 10 25.03 10.70 -12.44
C MET A 10 23.87 10.50 -11.45
N ALA A 11 22.65 10.76 -11.91
CA ALA A 11 21.47 10.55 -11.09
C ALA A 11 21.38 9.07 -10.67
N ARG A 12 21.08 8.82 -9.39
CA ARG A 12 20.78 7.47 -8.92
C ARG A 12 19.32 7.16 -9.16
N GLU A 13 19.05 6.00 -9.74
CA GLU A 13 17.70 5.58 -10.09
C GLU A 13 17.34 4.24 -9.43
N PHE A 14 16.05 4.08 -9.16
CA PHE A 14 15.47 2.82 -8.73
C PHE A 14 14.09 2.70 -9.38
N GLU A 15 13.76 1.55 -9.94
CA GLU A 15 12.50 1.33 -10.63
C GLU A 15 11.92 -0.04 -10.30
N VAL A 16 10.62 -0.05 -10.02
CA VAL A 16 9.84 -1.28 -9.86
C VAL A 16 8.72 -1.23 -10.87
N ARG A 17 8.65 -2.23 -11.75
CA ARG A 17 7.53 -2.44 -12.67
C ARG A 17 6.88 -3.78 -12.35
N ARG A 18 5.56 -3.78 -12.37
CA ARG A 18 4.75 -4.98 -12.22
C ARG A 18 3.57 -4.97 -13.15
N GLU A 19 3.15 -6.17 -13.51
CA GLU A 19 2.03 -6.41 -14.40
C GLU A 19 1.08 -7.43 -13.76
N GLN A 20 -0.22 -7.27 -13.94
CA GLN A 20 -1.22 -8.25 -13.53
C GLN A 20 -2.51 -8.13 -14.31
N ASP A 21 -3.18 -9.27 -14.49
CA ASP A 21 -4.55 -9.33 -14.95
C ASP A 21 -5.49 -9.16 -13.76
N LEU A 22 -6.46 -8.25 -13.90
CA LEU A 22 -7.40 -7.85 -12.86
C LEU A 22 -8.82 -8.23 -13.29
N PRO A 23 -9.63 -8.84 -12.42
CA PRO A 23 -10.99 -9.27 -12.73
C PRO A 23 -11.99 -8.10 -12.71
N ALA A 24 -11.66 -7.00 -13.40
CA ALA A 24 -12.40 -5.74 -13.40
C ALA A 24 -12.28 -5.02 -14.75
N THR A 25 -13.26 -4.19 -15.09
CA THR A 25 -13.20 -3.37 -16.32
C THR A 25 -12.18 -2.24 -16.20
N PRO A 26 -11.71 -1.66 -17.31
CA PRO A 26 -10.78 -0.53 -17.25
C PRO A 26 -11.29 0.64 -16.41
N GLU A 27 -12.60 0.91 -16.44
CA GLU A 27 -13.24 1.97 -15.67
C GLU A 27 -13.20 1.68 -14.16
N GLN A 28 -13.37 0.43 -13.75
CA GLN A 28 -13.26 0.03 -12.35
C GLN A 28 -11.82 0.12 -11.84
N VAL A 29 -10.84 -0.31 -12.65
CA VAL A 29 -9.41 -0.17 -12.32
C VAL A 29 -9.03 1.31 -12.25
N TRP A 30 -9.48 2.11 -13.23
CA TRP A 30 -9.28 3.56 -13.26
C TRP A 30 -9.83 4.23 -12.00
N HIS A 31 -11.08 3.90 -11.63
CA HIS A 31 -11.68 4.41 -10.41
C HIS A 31 -10.83 4.09 -9.18
N ALA A 32 -10.37 2.84 -9.06
CA ALA A 32 -9.55 2.37 -7.94
C ALA A 32 -8.21 3.12 -7.81
N VAL A 33 -7.52 3.42 -8.91
CA VAL A 33 -6.17 4.00 -8.86
C VAL A 33 -6.15 5.54 -8.95
N ALA A 34 -7.11 6.14 -9.65
CA ALA A 34 -7.07 7.56 -10.02
C ALA A 34 -8.04 8.45 -9.22
N THR A 35 -8.77 7.91 -8.24
CA THR A 35 -9.73 8.68 -7.42
C THR A 35 -9.48 8.49 -5.93
N GLY A 36 -9.82 9.50 -5.11
CA GLY A 36 -9.72 9.39 -3.64
C GLY A 36 -10.57 8.26 -3.09
N ALA A 37 -11.83 8.19 -3.51
CA ALA A 37 -12.76 7.13 -3.10
C ALA A 37 -12.24 5.71 -3.45
N GLY A 38 -11.66 5.53 -4.63
CA GLY A 38 -11.07 4.25 -5.04
C GLY A 38 -9.81 3.89 -4.26
N ASN A 39 -8.92 4.87 -4.03
CA ASN A 39 -7.67 4.66 -3.28
C ASN A 39 -7.94 4.14 -1.87
N LEU A 40 -8.98 4.63 -1.18
CA LEU A 40 -9.35 4.16 0.17
C LEU A 40 -9.61 2.65 0.24
N GLY A 41 -10.02 2.01 -0.86
CA GLY A 41 -10.37 0.59 -0.91
C GLY A 41 -9.18 -0.38 -0.87
N TRP A 42 -7.97 0.09 -1.17
CA TRP A 42 -6.80 -0.80 -1.29
C TRP A 42 -5.45 -0.14 -0.96
N LEU A 43 -5.44 1.19 -0.88
CA LEU A 43 -4.31 2.04 -0.56
C LEU A 43 -4.72 3.03 0.55
N TYR A 44 -3.82 3.95 0.90
CA TYR A 44 -4.10 5.06 1.81
C TYR A 44 -4.82 6.22 1.09
N PRO A 45 -5.44 7.17 1.84
CA PRO A 45 -6.11 8.34 1.29
C PRO A 45 -5.22 9.13 0.33
N MET A 46 -5.77 9.44 -0.85
CA MET A 46 -5.09 10.22 -1.88
C MET A 46 -6.15 10.94 -2.73
N GLU A 47 -6.38 12.22 -2.46
CA GLU A 47 -7.24 13.04 -3.32
C GLU A 47 -6.44 13.49 -4.54
N VAL A 48 -7.09 13.45 -5.71
CA VAL A 48 -6.48 13.69 -7.01
C VAL A 48 -7.34 14.68 -7.80
N GLU A 49 -6.75 15.80 -8.20
CA GLU A 49 -7.38 16.72 -9.16
C GLU A 49 -7.33 16.12 -10.58
N PRO A 50 -8.45 16.00 -11.30
CA PRO A 50 -8.57 15.12 -12.47
C PRO A 50 -8.07 15.75 -13.78
N HIS A 51 -6.81 16.21 -13.80
CA HIS A 51 -6.14 16.72 -15.00
C HIS A 51 -4.61 16.73 -14.82
N VAL A 52 -3.85 16.77 -15.92
CA VAL A 52 -2.40 17.03 -15.88
C VAL A 52 -2.13 18.38 -15.20
N GLY A 53 -1.15 18.42 -14.30
CA GLY A 53 -0.86 19.56 -13.44
C GLY A 53 -1.76 19.68 -12.21
N GLY A 54 -2.74 18.79 -12.04
CA GLY A 54 -3.60 18.72 -10.86
C GLY A 54 -2.84 18.26 -9.63
N LYS A 55 -3.25 18.75 -8.45
CA LYS A 55 -2.67 18.38 -7.16
C LYS A 55 -3.07 16.99 -6.71
N VAL A 56 -2.16 16.37 -5.97
CA VAL A 56 -2.35 15.10 -5.28
C VAL A 56 -2.00 15.31 -3.81
N THR A 57 -2.91 14.98 -2.88
CA THR A 57 -2.66 15.23 -1.45
C THR A 57 -1.53 14.40 -0.87
N ARG A 58 -1.17 13.28 -1.51
CA ARG A 58 0.00 12.49 -1.15
C ARG A 58 1.28 13.29 -1.43
N ALA A 59 1.97 13.67 -0.35
CA ALA A 59 3.28 14.33 -0.39
C ALA A 59 3.33 15.51 -1.37
N ASP A 60 2.22 16.26 -1.45
CA ASP A 60 2.03 17.40 -2.35
C ASP A 60 2.41 17.10 -3.81
N GLY A 61 2.08 15.89 -4.27
CA GLY A 61 2.36 15.43 -5.63
C GLY A 61 1.55 16.16 -6.70
N THR A 62 1.93 15.94 -7.96
CA THR A 62 1.26 16.49 -9.14
C THR A 62 0.93 15.37 -10.13
N VAL A 63 -0.24 15.43 -10.75
CA VAL A 63 -0.62 14.54 -11.86
C VAL A 63 0.21 14.89 -13.10
N VAL A 64 0.96 13.91 -13.62
CA VAL A 64 1.81 14.06 -14.81
C VAL A 64 1.26 13.33 -16.04
N ALA A 65 0.30 12.42 -15.86
CA ALA A 65 -0.48 11.84 -16.95
C ALA A 65 -1.93 11.62 -16.53
N TRP A 66 -2.86 11.93 -17.43
CA TRP A 66 -4.30 11.81 -17.20
C TRP A 66 -5.04 11.48 -18.50
N GLU A 67 -5.22 10.19 -18.76
CA GLU A 67 -5.89 9.66 -19.96
C GLU A 67 -6.88 8.55 -19.53
N PRO A 68 -8.08 8.89 -19.00
CA PRO A 68 -9.04 7.89 -18.57
C PRO A 68 -9.56 7.00 -19.73
N PRO A 69 -9.75 5.68 -19.53
CA PRO A 69 -9.37 4.87 -18.37
C PRO A 69 -7.97 4.23 -18.49
N HIS A 70 -7.08 4.73 -19.35
CA HIS A 70 -5.89 4.01 -19.84
C HIS A 70 -4.57 4.36 -19.17
N HIS A 71 -4.32 5.62 -18.81
CA HIS A 71 -3.01 6.04 -18.30
C HIS A 71 -3.14 7.13 -17.24
N PHE A 72 -2.62 6.84 -16.05
CA PHE A 72 -2.57 7.73 -14.91
C PHE A 72 -1.17 7.72 -14.32
N ALA A 73 -0.60 8.89 -14.05
CA ALA A 73 0.68 8.99 -13.37
C ALA A 73 0.74 10.21 -12.47
N VAL A 74 1.35 10.04 -11.31
CA VAL A 74 1.58 11.09 -10.32
C VAL A 74 3.05 11.15 -9.97
N ARG A 75 3.56 12.37 -9.78
CA ARG A 75 4.95 12.62 -9.44
C ARG A 75 5.04 13.47 -8.18
N VAL A 76 5.88 13.03 -7.26
CA VAL A 76 6.35 13.81 -6.12
C VAL A 76 7.80 14.17 -6.38
N ALA A 77 8.15 15.42 -6.18
CA ALA A 77 9.53 15.91 -6.24
C ALA A 77 9.82 16.71 -4.97
N LEU A 78 10.97 16.45 -4.37
CA LEU A 78 11.44 17.10 -3.15
C LEU A 78 12.61 18.04 -3.47
N ASP A 79 12.81 19.04 -2.62
CA ASP A 79 13.85 20.06 -2.81
C ASP A 79 15.28 19.50 -2.67
N ASP A 80 15.44 18.29 -2.11
CA ASP A 80 16.72 17.59 -1.96
C ASP A 80 17.19 16.87 -3.24
N GLY A 81 16.42 16.97 -4.33
CA GLY A 81 16.72 16.33 -5.61
C GLY A 81 16.11 14.92 -5.77
N PHE A 82 15.39 14.42 -4.76
CA PHE A 82 14.61 13.19 -4.88
C PHE A 82 13.32 13.41 -5.64
N SER A 83 12.94 12.43 -6.45
CA SER A 83 11.61 12.36 -7.04
C SER A 83 11.12 10.92 -7.14
N ASN A 84 9.81 10.73 -7.03
CA ASN A 84 9.13 9.45 -7.23
C ASN A 84 7.96 9.66 -8.19
N THR A 85 7.92 8.85 -9.25
CA THR A 85 6.79 8.80 -10.19
C THR A 85 6.08 7.46 -10.06
N LEU A 86 4.80 7.50 -9.69
CA LEU A 86 3.92 6.34 -9.68
C LEU A 86 3.11 6.34 -10.98
N THR A 87 3.11 5.23 -11.71
CA THR A 87 2.45 5.10 -13.02
C THR A 87 1.51 3.91 -13.04
N TYR A 88 0.37 4.06 -13.70
CA TYR A 88 -0.61 3.02 -14.01
C TYR A 88 -0.98 3.08 -15.50
N ARG A 89 -0.89 1.93 -16.18
CA ARG A 89 -1.34 1.75 -17.56
C ARG A 89 -2.31 0.58 -17.63
N ILE A 90 -3.50 0.82 -18.14
CA ILE A 90 -4.63 -0.10 -18.10
C ILE A 90 -5.03 -0.44 -19.54
N GLU A 91 -4.98 -1.72 -19.86
CA GLU A 91 -5.34 -2.27 -21.16
C GLU A 91 -6.56 -3.18 -21.00
N PRO A 92 -7.61 -3.03 -21.83
CA PRO A 92 -8.73 -3.96 -21.82
C PRO A 92 -8.31 -5.33 -22.35
N LEU A 93 -8.89 -6.39 -21.79
CA LEU A 93 -8.79 -7.76 -22.29
C LEU A 93 -10.09 -8.19 -22.97
N ASP A 94 -10.02 -9.19 -23.86
CA ASP A 94 -11.14 -9.63 -24.71
C ASP A 94 -12.35 -10.17 -23.90
N ASP A 95 -12.13 -10.62 -22.66
CA ASP A 95 -13.16 -11.14 -21.77
C ASP A 95 -13.84 -10.06 -20.90
N GLY A 96 -13.53 -8.79 -21.14
CA GLY A 96 -14.06 -7.65 -20.39
C GLY A 96 -13.29 -7.33 -19.10
N THR A 97 -12.19 -8.04 -18.84
CA THR A 97 -11.27 -7.76 -17.72
C THR A 97 -10.14 -6.80 -18.17
N SER A 98 -9.16 -6.54 -17.29
CA SER A 98 -8.09 -5.57 -17.59
C SER A 98 -6.71 -6.13 -17.28
N HIS A 99 -5.73 -5.79 -18.10
CA HIS A 99 -4.33 -5.92 -17.79
C HIS A 99 -3.78 -4.59 -17.27
N LEU A 100 -3.19 -4.60 -16.08
CA LEU A 100 -2.58 -3.42 -15.45
C LEU A 100 -1.06 -3.55 -15.44
N ARG A 101 -0.37 -2.53 -15.96
CA ARG A 101 1.04 -2.28 -15.68
C ARG A 101 1.16 -1.13 -14.70
N MET A 102 1.80 -1.34 -13.57
CA MET A 102 2.02 -0.31 -12.56
C MET A 102 3.45 -0.33 -12.04
N GLY A 103 3.88 0.79 -11.46
CA GLY A 103 5.23 0.88 -10.96
C GLY A 103 5.59 2.22 -10.34
N ILE A 104 6.75 2.23 -9.71
CA ILE A 104 7.39 3.43 -9.17
C ILE A 104 8.73 3.63 -9.85
N HIS A 105 9.09 4.89 -10.11
CA HIS A 105 10.40 5.29 -10.61
C HIS A 105 10.95 6.39 -9.74
N TRP A 106 12.05 6.10 -9.05
CA TRP A 106 12.79 7.02 -8.22
C TRP A 106 13.99 7.56 -8.97
N VAL A 107 14.20 8.86 -8.84
CA VAL A 107 15.40 9.55 -9.33
C VAL A 107 15.90 10.45 -8.22
N HIS A 108 17.19 10.37 -7.90
CA HIS A 108 17.86 11.30 -7.00
C HIS A 108 19.04 11.95 -7.72
N THR A 109 18.97 13.27 -7.89
CA THR A 109 20.09 14.06 -8.40
C THR A 109 21.00 14.45 -7.23
N GLY A 110 22.26 13.99 -7.23
CA GLY A 110 23.23 14.27 -6.17
C GLY A 110 23.53 13.06 -5.27
N VAL A 111 24.02 13.34 -4.06
CA VAL A 111 24.46 12.30 -3.10
C VAL A 111 23.24 11.71 -2.39
N VAL A 112 23.04 10.40 -2.50
CA VAL A 112 22.00 9.68 -1.73
C VAL A 112 22.49 9.35 -0.33
N ASP A 113 21.55 9.21 0.61
CA ASP A 113 21.87 8.73 1.96
C ASP A 113 22.20 7.23 2.00
N ASP A 114 22.81 6.80 3.11
CA ASP A 114 23.18 5.40 3.35
C ASP A 114 21.95 4.46 3.45
N TYR A 115 20.73 5.00 3.50
CA TYR A 115 19.48 4.24 3.58
C TYR A 115 18.82 4.02 2.22
N TRP A 116 19.39 4.50 1.12
CA TRP A 116 18.82 4.33 -0.22
C TRP A 116 18.46 2.88 -0.53
N ASP A 117 19.41 1.97 -0.36
CA ASP A 117 19.22 0.55 -0.70
C ASP A 117 18.19 -0.12 0.23
N THR A 118 18.19 0.24 1.52
CA THR A 118 17.18 -0.20 2.48
C THR A 118 15.77 0.28 2.12
N LYS A 119 15.63 1.55 1.69
CA LYS A 119 14.36 2.12 1.24
C LYS A 119 13.90 1.50 -0.08
N ALA A 120 14.84 1.19 -0.98
CA ALA A 120 14.55 0.54 -2.26
C ALA A 120 14.03 -0.89 -2.05
N ASP A 121 14.68 -1.69 -1.19
CA ASP A 121 14.17 -3.01 -0.79
C ASP A 121 12.76 -2.92 -0.19
N ALA A 122 12.55 -1.96 0.72
CA ALA A 122 11.21 -1.73 1.28
C ALA A 122 10.19 -1.41 0.19
N ALA A 123 10.51 -0.48 -0.71
CA ALA A 123 9.60 -0.02 -1.73
C ALA A 123 9.22 -1.13 -2.72
N GLU A 124 10.17 -1.97 -3.13
CA GLU A 124 9.89 -3.12 -3.99
C GLU A 124 8.87 -4.06 -3.35
N LYS A 125 9.11 -4.49 -2.11
CA LYS A 125 8.21 -5.43 -1.43
C LYS A 125 6.85 -4.81 -1.11
N HIS A 126 6.79 -3.50 -0.82
CA HIS A 126 5.52 -2.80 -0.62
C HIS A 126 4.72 -2.71 -1.91
N VAL A 127 5.36 -2.48 -3.07
CA VAL A 127 4.66 -2.47 -4.38
C VAL A 127 3.98 -3.81 -4.61
N ASP A 128 4.65 -4.93 -4.35
CA ASP A 128 4.06 -6.26 -4.49
C ASP A 128 2.82 -6.45 -3.60
N PHE A 129 2.91 -6.01 -2.34
CA PHE A 129 1.82 -6.16 -1.40
C PHE A 129 0.63 -5.23 -1.71
N TYR A 130 0.88 -4.00 -2.15
CA TYR A 130 -0.18 -3.09 -2.60
C TYR A 130 -0.84 -3.57 -3.89
N GLN A 131 -0.07 -4.13 -4.83
CA GLN A 131 -0.60 -4.72 -6.04
C GLN A 131 -1.57 -5.88 -5.73
N HIS A 132 -1.20 -6.75 -4.79
CA HIS A 132 -2.08 -7.80 -4.29
C HIS A 132 -3.33 -7.22 -3.60
N GLY A 133 -3.16 -6.18 -2.78
CA GLY A 133 -4.26 -5.44 -2.15
C GLY A 133 -5.28 -4.89 -3.16
N LEU A 134 -4.80 -4.31 -4.27
CA LEU A 134 -5.64 -3.84 -5.38
C LEU A 134 -6.45 -4.98 -6.00
N ALA A 135 -5.81 -6.13 -6.25
CA ALA A 135 -6.48 -7.29 -6.82
C ALA A 135 -7.58 -7.84 -5.89
N GLU A 136 -7.33 -7.92 -4.58
CA GLU A 136 -8.33 -8.34 -3.59
C GLU A 136 -9.47 -7.33 -3.47
N TYR A 137 -9.18 -6.02 -3.50
CA TYR A 137 -10.21 -4.97 -3.52
C TYR A 137 -11.12 -5.11 -4.74
N LEU A 138 -10.54 -5.18 -5.94
CA LEU A 138 -11.31 -5.26 -7.18
C LEU A 138 -12.15 -6.54 -7.27
N ARG A 139 -11.63 -7.67 -6.76
CA ARG A 139 -12.34 -8.96 -6.79
C ARG A 139 -13.50 -9.02 -5.81
N HIS A 140 -13.38 -8.40 -4.65
CA HIS A 140 -14.31 -8.63 -3.52
C HIS A 140 -15.10 -7.39 -3.09
N PHE A 141 -14.62 -6.20 -3.39
CA PHE A 141 -15.11 -4.95 -2.80
C PHE A 141 -15.26 -3.79 -3.80
N ALA A 142 -15.04 -4.02 -5.10
CA ALA A 142 -15.13 -2.98 -6.13
C ALA A 142 -16.42 -2.16 -6.02
N GLY A 143 -16.27 -0.83 -5.97
CA GLY A 143 -17.37 0.12 -5.90
C GLY A 143 -18.02 0.27 -4.52
N ARG A 144 -17.61 -0.52 -3.51
CA ARG A 144 -18.04 -0.30 -2.12
C ARG A 144 -17.27 0.89 -1.52
N PRO A 145 -17.94 1.81 -0.81
CA PRO A 145 -17.27 2.83 -0.01
C PRO A 145 -16.31 2.19 1.00
N ALA A 146 -15.18 2.85 1.23
CA ALA A 146 -14.18 2.39 2.18
C ALA A 146 -13.81 3.49 3.17
N VAL A 147 -13.61 3.11 4.43
CA VAL A 147 -12.92 3.93 5.43
C VAL A 147 -11.53 3.34 5.63
N TYR A 148 -10.50 4.16 5.49
CA TYR A 148 -9.13 3.73 5.72
C TYR A 148 -8.70 4.05 7.15
N VAL A 149 -8.33 3.02 7.89
CA VAL A 149 -7.79 3.12 9.24
C VAL A 149 -6.29 2.83 9.19
N LYS A 150 -5.49 3.74 9.74
CA LYS A 150 -4.06 3.54 9.95
C LYS A 150 -3.75 3.53 11.44
N ALA A 151 -3.19 2.44 11.92
CA ALA A 151 -2.74 2.28 13.30
C ALA A 151 -1.34 1.69 13.33
N GLY A 152 -0.55 1.99 14.36
CA GLY A 152 0.83 1.54 14.49
C GLY A 152 1.26 1.40 15.93
N ARG A 153 2.35 0.66 16.15
CA ARG A 153 3.11 0.75 17.40
C ARG A 153 3.74 2.14 17.51
N ASP A 154 3.93 2.59 18.74
CA ASP A 154 4.54 3.90 18.99
C ASP A 154 6.04 3.87 18.70
N GLU A 155 6.69 2.78 19.10
CA GLU A 155 8.12 2.55 18.97
C GLU A 155 8.46 1.82 17.67
N ARG A 156 9.64 2.14 17.12
CA ARG A 156 10.27 1.35 16.05
C ARG A 156 10.77 0.03 16.63
N THR A 157 10.94 -0.95 15.77
CA THR A 157 11.57 -2.21 16.13
C THR A 157 12.51 -2.63 15.01
N ASP A 158 13.61 -3.28 15.36
CA ASP A 158 14.50 -4.04 14.47
C ASP A 158 14.53 -5.53 14.83
N ASP A 159 13.75 -5.96 15.85
CA ASP A 159 13.67 -7.34 16.29
C ASP A 159 12.59 -8.11 15.49
N PRO A 160 12.97 -9.09 14.65
CA PRO A 160 12.00 -9.91 13.92
C PRO A 160 11.07 -10.72 14.83
N ALA A 161 11.42 -10.94 16.11
CA ALA A 161 10.57 -11.61 17.07
C ALA A 161 9.29 -10.83 17.40
N ASP A 162 9.31 -9.50 17.25
CA ASP A 162 8.15 -8.65 17.54
C ASP A 162 6.99 -8.92 16.58
N PHE A 163 7.26 -9.02 15.29
CA PHE A 163 6.22 -9.31 14.30
C PHE A 163 5.74 -10.77 14.40
N ALA A 164 6.65 -11.70 14.71
CA ALA A 164 6.28 -13.09 14.99
C ALA A 164 5.37 -13.21 16.23
N ALA A 165 5.65 -12.44 17.29
CA ALA A 165 4.79 -12.39 18.48
C ALA A 165 3.41 -11.80 18.17
N LEU A 166 3.36 -10.74 17.35
CA LEU A 166 2.11 -10.15 16.88
C LEU A 166 1.28 -11.15 16.07
N ARG A 167 1.91 -11.90 15.15
CA ARG A 167 1.25 -12.95 14.36
C ARG A 167 0.61 -14.03 15.25
N ARG A 168 1.35 -14.52 16.25
CA ARG A 168 0.81 -15.49 17.22
C ARG A 168 -0.36 -14.91 18.02
N ARG A 169 -0.26 -13.64 18.43
CA ARG A 169 -1.36 -12.96 19.15
C ARG A 169 -2.59 -12.73 18.26
N LEU A 170 -2.42 -12.53 16.95
CA LEU A 170 -3.54 -12.53 16.00
C LEU A 170 -4.24 -13.89 15.92
N GLY A 171 -3.60 -14.97 16.37
CA GLY A 171 -4.10 -16.34 16.22
C GLY A 171 -3.55 -17.08 14.99
N LEU A 172 -2.50 -16.55 14.34
CA LEU A 172 -1.82 -17.26 13.23
C LEU A 172 -0.86 -18.29 13.82
N ALA A 173 -1.23 -19.58 13.68
CA ALA A 173 -0.36 -20.70 14.03
C ALA A 173 0.87 -20.75 13.10
N ASP A 174 1.94 -21.43 13.55
CA ASP A 174 3.19 -21.51 12.80
C ASP A 174 3.05 -22.20 11.43
N ASP A 175 2.04 -23.07 11.27
CA ASP A 175 1.70 -23.78 10.04
C ASP A 175 0.64 -23.08 9.18
N THR A 176 0.18 -21.89 9.58
CA THR A 176 -0.77 -21.08 8.79
C THR A 176 -0.22 -20.81 7.40
N ALA A 177 -1.04 -21.01 6.38
CA ALA A 177 -0.71 -20.79 4.98
C ALA A 177 -1.69 -19.83 4.30
N VAL A 178 -1.27 -19.27 3.15
CA VAL A 178 -2.15 -18.51 2.27
C VAL A 178 -3.30 -19.43 1.81
N GLY A 179 -4.53 -18.92 1.90
CA GLY A 179 -5.77 -19.64 1.59
C GLY A 179 -6.49 -20.18 2.82
N ASP A 180 -5.83 -20.24 3.98
CA ASP A 180 -6.46 -20.69 5.22
C ASP A 180 -7.60 -19.77 5.65
N ARG A 181 -8.63 -20.39 6.23
CA ARG A 181 -9.78 -19.73 6.83
C ARG A 181 -9.70 -19.81 8.33
N LEU A 182 -9.73 -18.67 9.00
CA LEU A 182 -9.52 -18.56 10.43
C LEU A 182 -10.64 -17.75 11.07
N SER A 183 -11.01 -18.11 12.30
CA SER A 183 -11.89 -17.33 13.16
C SER A 183 -11.02 -16.54 14.14
N LEU A 184 -10.83 -15.24 13.89
CA LEU A 184 -9.94 -14.39 14.67
C LEU A 184 -10.70 -13.36 15.52
N ASP A 185 -10.26 -13.11 16.74
CA ASP A 185 -10.74 -12.00 17.57
C ASP A 185 -9.99 -10.72 17.19
N LEU A 186 -10.63 -9.86 16.40
CA LEU A 186 -10.02 -8.65 15.84
C LEU A 186 -10.53 -7.40 16.58
N PRO A 187 -9.66 -6.41 16.86
CA PRO A 187 -10.08 -5.14 17.44
C PRO A 187 -11.24 -4.48 16.68
N GLY A 188 -12.21 -3.96 17.44
CA GLY A 188 -13.36 -3.23 16.91
C GLY A 188 -14.59 -4.08 16.58
N THR A 189 -14.55 -5.41 16.75
CA THR A 189 -15.67 -6.30 16.36
C THR A 189 -16.57 -6.67 17.52
N ASN A 190 -17.01 -5.72 18.37
CA ASN A 190 -18.00 -5.93 19.46
C ASN A 190 -17.83 -7.24 20.29
N GLY A 191 -16.60 -7.75 20.42
CA GLY A 191 -16.28 -8.98 21.16
C GLY A 191 -16.61 -10.31 20.45
N GLY A 192 -16.83 -10.31 19.13
CA GLY A 192 -17.06 -11.52 18.34
C GLY A 192 -15.96 -11.79 17.33
N SER A 193 -15.55 -13.06 17.21
CA SER A 193 -14.59 -13.50 16.21
C SER A 193 -15.11 -13.27 14.78
N GLN A 194 -14.20 -12.92 13.88
CA GLN A 194 -14.45 -12.75 12.46
C GLN A 194 -13.82 -13.88 11.66
N GLU A 195 -14.59 -14.40 10.71
CA GLU A 195 -14.04 -15.28 9.66
C GLU A 195 -13.18 -14.45 8.71
N VAL A 196 -11.92 -14.83 8.56
CA VAL A 196 -10.98 -14.22 7.63
C VAL A 196 -10.30 -15.28 6.78
N VAL A 197 -9.90 -14.89 5.57
CA VAL A 197 -8.99 -15.64 4.71
C VAL A 197 -7.61 -15.02 4.81
N VAL A 198 -6.57 -15.84 5.00
CA VAL A 198 -5.18 -15.40 4.83
C VAL A 198 -4.92 -15.24 3.33
N ASP A 199 -4.87 -14.01 2.84
CA ASP A 199 -4.67 -13.73 1.41
C ASP A 199 -3.20 -13.45 1.07
N TRP A 200 -2.37 -13.15 2.07
CA TRP A 200 -0.94 -12.92 1.92
C TRP A 200 -0.20 -13.27 3.22
N LEU A 201 0.93 -13.96 3.11
CA LEU A 201 1.74 -14.29 4.27
C LEU A 201 3.22 -14.42 3.89
N ASN A 202 4.06 -13.54 4.41
CA ASN A 202 5.51 -13.65 4.33
C ASN A 202 6.15 -13.03 5.60
N PRO A 203 7.50 -12.97 5.72
CA PRO A 203 8.15 -12.37 6.88
C PRO A 203 7.88 -10.86 7.08
N ASP A 204 7.56 -10.14 6.00
CA ASP A 204 7.44 -8.68 5.99
C ASP A 204 5.99 -8.20 6.10
N PHE A 205 5.02 -9.01 5.66
CA PHE A 205 3.60 -8.62 5.57
C PHE A 205 2.65 -9.77 5.86
N VAL A 206 1.48 -9.41 6.40
CA VAL A 206 0.32 -10.29 6.53
C VAL A 206 -0.88 -9.59 5.91
N GLY A 207 -1.55 -10.26 4.99
CA GLY A 207 -2.82 -9.85 4.40
C GLY A 207 -3.93 -10.78 4.85
N LEU A 208 -4.97 -10.21 5.47
CA LEU A 208 -6.20 -10.91 5.83
C LEU A 208 -7.38 -10.26 5.12
N ARG A 209 -8.27 -11.07 4.54
CA ARG A 209 -9.54 -10.62 3.98
C ARG A 209 -10.70 -11.15 4.81
N GLY A 210 -11.42 -10.24 5.45
CA GLY A 210 -12.69 -10.53 6.11
C GLY A 210 -13.87 -10.41 5.16
N ARG A 211 -15.09 -10.47 5.72
CA ARG A 211 -16.33 -10.25 4.97
C ARG A 211 -16.46 -8.82 4.43
N ASP A 212 -16.08 -7.84 5.24
CA ASP A 212 -16.27 -6.41 4.99
C ASP A 212 -14.99 -5.60 5.28
N ALA A 213 -13.82 -6.25 5.22
CA ALA A 213 -12.56 -5.60 5.51
C ALA A 213 -11.36 -6.27 4.81
N LEU A 214 -10.35 -5.45 4.51
CA LEU A 214 -8.98 -5.89 4.24
C LEU A 214 -8.07 -5.40 5.36
N TYR A 215 -7.31 -6.32 5.97
CA TYR A 215 -6.30 -6.03 6.97
C TYR A 215 -4.91 -6.24 6.36
N ARG A 216 -4.06 -5.23 6.44
CA ARG A 216 -2.73 -5.20 5.83
C ARG A 216 -1.72 -4.87 6.93
N PHE A 217 -1.08 -5.88 7.50
CA PHE A 217 -0.07 -5.70 8.53
C PHE A 217 1.31 -5.58 7.89
N PHE A 218 2.08 -4.62 8.36
CA PHE A 218 3.40 -4.28 7.86
C PHE A 218 4.41 -4.48 8.98
N ASN A 219 5.33 -5.42 8.77
CA ASN A 219 6.47 -5.61 9.63
C ASN A 219 7.44 -4.45 9.46
N GLY A 220 7.66 -3.69 10.52
CA GLY A 220 8.66 -2.63 10.54
C GLY A 220 10.08 -3.12 10.80
N SER A 221 10.26 -4.33 11.35
CA SER A 221 11.56 -4.82 11.83
C SER A 221 12.62 -4.88 10.73
N SER A 222 12.22 -5.25 9.51
CA SER A 222 13.12 -5.36 8.35
C SER A 222 13.76 -4.03 7.94
N TRP A 223 13.16 -2.90 8.33
CA TRP A 223 13.61 -1.55 7.95
C TRP A 223 13.72 -0.57 9.13
N ASN A 224 13.74 -1.09 10.37
CA ASN A 224 13.74 -0.30 11.61
C ASN A 224 12.60 0.74 11.68
N TRP A 225 11.40 0.32 11.33
CA TRP A 225 10.16 1.10 11.40
C TRP A 225 9.22 0.52 12.45
N PRO A 226 8.17 1.26 12.86
CA PRO A 226 7.13 0.67 13.69
C PRO A 226 6.35 -0.38 12.90
N ILE A 227 5.88 -1.43 13.59
CA ILE A 227 4.86 -2.32 13.01
C ILE A 227 3.56 -1.55 12.90
N TRP A 228 2.88 -1.64 11.75
CA TRP A 228 1.64 -0.91 11.52
C TRP A 228 0.62 -1.71 10.72
N LEU A 229 -0.62 -1.22 10.71
CA LEU A 229 -1.77 -1.77 10.04
C LEU A 229 -2.40 -0.71 9.13
N GLY A 230 -2.63 -1.09 7.88
CA GLY A 230 -3.65 -0.49 7.01
C GLY A 230 -4.90 -1.35 7.06
N HIS A 231 -6.04 -0.75 7.40
CA HIS A 231 -7.31 -1.45 7.51
C HIS A 231 -8.36 -0.74 6.65
N HIS A 232 -8.79 -1.41 5.59
CA HIS A 232 -9.80 -0.91 4.66
C HIS A 232 -11.15 -1.49 5.06
N LEU A 233 -12.02 -0.65 5.61
CA LEU A 233 -13.33 -1.02 6.14
C LEU A 233 -14.42 -0.70 5.12
N PHE A 234 -15.20 -1.71 4.70
CA PHE A 234 -16.29 -1.57 3.73
C PHE A 234 -17.69 -1.67 4.35
N ALA A 235 -17.77 -1.74 5.69
CA ALA A 235 -19.04 -1.78 6.42
C ALA A 235 -19.69 -0.39 6.46
N GLU A 236 -21.01 -0.37 6.63
CA GLU A 236 -21.76 0.87 6.92
C GLU A 236 -21.48 1.36 8.34
N ASP A 237 -21.64 2.66 8.58
CA ASP A 237 -21.54 3.32 9.90
C ASP A 237 -20.21 3.07 10.65
N VAL A 238 -19.10 2.98 9.90
CA VAL A 238 -17.77 2.82 10.47
C VAL A 238 -17.28 4.11 11.13
N ASP A 239 -16.90 4.03 12.41
CA ASP A 239 -16.17 5.09 13.11
C ASP A 239 -14.65 4.87 12.99
N GLU A 240 -14.02 5.66 12.11
CA GLU A 240 -12.57 5.64 11.86
C GLU A 240 -11.77 5.86 13.15
N GLN A 241 -12.19 6.78 14.02
CA GLN A 241 -11.45 7.14 15.23
C GLN A 241 -11.53 6.02 16.26
N GLN A 242 -12.71 5.42 16.42
CA GLN A 242 -12.88 4.26 17.30
C GLN A 242 -12.06 3.07 16.81
N ALA A 243 -12.10 2.77 15.50
CA ALA A 243 -11.32 1.68 14.92
C ALA A 243 -9.81 1.92 15.05
N THR A 244 -9.35 3.15 14.78
CA THR A 244 -7.95 3.54 14.97
C THR A 244 -7.52 3.36 16.41
N LYS A 245 -8.31 3.83 17.38
CA LYS A 245 -8.03 3.69 18.81
C LYS A 245 -7.93 2.22 19.24
N ALA A 246 -8.88 1.38 18.78
CA ALA A 246 -8.90 -0.04 19.10
C ALA A 246 -7.65 -0.75 18.55
N TRP A 247 -7.28 -0.48 17.30
CA TRP A 247 -6.11 -1.06 16.67
C TRP A 247 -4.79 -0.58 17.29
N THR A 248 -4.65 0.72 17.57
CA THR A 248 -3.44 1.26 18.22
C THR A 248 -3.26 0.67 19.62
N ALA A 249 -4.33 0.54 20.40
CA ALA A 249 -4.26 -0.09 21.73
C ALA A 249 -3.81 -1.56 21.62
N TRP A 250 -4.44 -2.33 20.73
CA TRP A 250 -4.08 -3.73 20.50
C TRP A 250 -2.62 -3.86 20.04
N LEU A 251 -2.18 -3.10 19.03
CA LEU A 251 -0.80 -3.12 18.52
C LEU A 251 0.24 -2.82 19.61
N ASN A 252 -0.09 -1.95 20.57
CA ASN A 252 0.79 -1.59 21.68
C ASN A 252 0.68 -2.51 22.92
N GLY A 253 -0.12 -3.59 22.87
CA GLY A 253 -0.11 -4.62 23.93
C GLY A 253 -1.34 -4.65 24.84
N ALA A 254 -2.37 -3.86 24.56
CA ALA A 254 -3.64 -3.92 25.29
C ALA A 254 -4.44 -5.20 24.99
#